data_AF-A0A931FWI5-F1
#
_entry.id   AF-A0A931FWI5-F1
#
_cell.length_a   1.000
_cell.length_b   1.000
_cell.length_c   1.000
_cell.angle_alpha   90.00
_cell.angle_beta   90.00
_cell.angle_gamma   90.00
#
_symmetry.space_group_name_H-M   'P 1'
#
loop_
_entity.id
_entity.type
_entity.pdbx_description
1 polymer ?
#
loop_
_entity_poly.entity_id
_entity_poly.type
_entity_poly.pdbx_seq_one_letter_code
_entity_poly.pdbx_strand_id
1 'polypeptide(L)'
;MLQGSLIRDAHRVYWTLTVWQDEESMRRYRNNGAHLKVMQWCNQASVVHWTQVSEALPTVEQAHERMVTEGRLSKVKYPNKEHLAKQFSVPQPKKGNLVVRPTSKKDG
;
A
#
# COMPACT_ATOMS: atom_id res chain seq x y z
N MET A 1 -2.10 -8.56 -9.89
CA MET A 1 -1.45 -8.72 -8.57
C MET A 1 -0.99 -10.17 -8.49
N LEU A 2 0.20 -10.42 -7.95
CA LEU A 2 0.70 -11.78 -7.70
C LEU A 2 0.51 -12.15 -6.23
N GLN A 3 0.89 -11.25 -5.32
CA GLN A 3 0.71 -11.42 -3.89
C GLN A 3 0.38 -10.09 -3.21
N GLY A 4 -0.36 -10.15 -2.10
CA GLY A 4 -0.71 -8.99 -1.29
C GLY A 4 -0.79 -9.32 0.19
N SER A 5 -0.57 -8.30 1.02
CA SER A 5 -0.83 -8.33 2.45
C SER A 5 -1.42 -7.01 2.89
N LEU A 6 -2.46 -7.09 3.71
CA LEU A 6 -3.07 -5.94 4.36
C LEU A 6 -2.81 -6.03 5.86
N ILE A 7 -2.15 -5.00 6.38
CA ILE A 7 -1.90 -4.82 7.80
C ILE A 7 -2.82 -3.71 8.28
N ARG A 8 -3.62 -4.04 9.29
CA ARG A 8 -4.49 -3.08 9.99
C ARG A 8 -3.78 -2.64 11.24
N ASP A 9 -3.35 -1.38 11.26
CA ASP A 9 -2.69 -0.78 12.41
C ASP A 9 -3.70 0.04 13.22
N ALA A 10 -3.28 0.53 14.39
CA ALA A 10 -4.06 1.44 15.21
C ALA A 10 -4.46 2.71 14.44
N HIS A 11 -5.43 3.45 14.99
CA HIS A 11 -5.85 4.76 14.47
C HIS A 11 -6.30 4.79 12.99
N ARG A 12 -6.82 3.67 12.48
CA ARG A 12 -7.27 3.51 11.08
C ARG A 12 -6.13 3.71 10.06
N VAL A 13 -4.92 3.31 10.43
CA VAL A 13 -3.78 3.21 9.53
C VAL A 13 -3.78 1.84 8.87
N TYR A 14 -3.56 1.81 7.56
CA TYR A 14 -3.52 0.58 6.76
C TYR A 14 -2.24 0.55 5.95
N TRP A 15 -1.50 -0.56 6.06
CA TRP A 15 -0.35 -0.81 5.22
C TRP A 15 -0.71 -1.90 4.21
N THR A 16 -0.48 -1.59 2.94
CA THR A 16 -0.73 -2.50 1.82
C THR A 16 0.59 -2.83 1.17
N LEU A 17 1.00 -4.09 1.26
CA LEU A 17 2.19 -4.61 0.59
C LEU A 17 1.70 -5.45 -0.58
N THR A 18 2.13 -5.13 -1.80
CA THR A 18 1.65 -5.82 -3.02
C THR A 18 2.77 -6.04 -4.01
N VAL A 19 2.82 -7.24 -4.58
CA VAL A 19 3.68 -7.58 -5.71
C VAL A 19 2.82 -7.72 -6.96
N TRP A 20 3.33 -7.18 -8.07
CA TRP A 20 2.64 -7.12 -9.36
C TRP A 20 3.54 -7.70 -10.44
N GLN A 21 2.93 -8.27 -11.48
CA GLN A 21 3.64 -8.77 -12.65
C GLN A 21 4.42 -7.65 -13.35
N ASP A 22 3.84 -6.46 -13.39
CA ASP A 22 4.37 -5.27 -14.03
C ASP A 22 3.76 -4.00 -13.40
N GLU A 23 4.38 -2.86 -13.71
CA GLU A 23 3.95 -1.57 -13.18
C GLU A 23 2.58 -1.13 -13.75
N GLU A 24 2.25 -1.52 -14.98
CA GLU A 24 0.99 -1.16 -15.63
C GLU A 24 -0.20 -1.75 -14.87
N SER A 25 -0.11 -3.03 -14.50
CA SER A 25 -1.08 -3.76 -13.70
C SER A 25 -1.29 -3.11 -12.34
N MET A 26 -0.21 -2.67 -11.69
CA MET A 26 -0.27 -1.91 -10.43
C MET A 26 -1.00 -0.58 -10.61
N ARG A 27 -0.64 0.19 -11.65
CA ARG A 27 -1.27 1.49 -11.96
C ARG A 27 -2.76 1.33 -12.28
N ARG A 28 -3.15 0.28 -13.01
CA ARG A 28 -4.55 -0.02 -13.33
C ARG A 28 -5.36 -0.31 -12.08
N TYR A 29 -4.82 -1.04 -11.11
CA TYR A 29 -5.49 -1.25 -9.83
C TYR A 29 -5.61 0.05 -9.02
N ARG A 30 -4.49 0.78 -8.86
CA ARG A 30 -4.42 2.00 -8.06
C ARG A 30 -5.35 3.10 -8.57
N ASN A 31 -5.42 3.26 -9.89
CA ASN A 31 -6.15 4.38 -10.50
C ASN A 31 -7.64 4.07 -10.74
N ASN A 32 -8.16 2.90 -10.32
CA ASN A 32 -9.53 2.49 -10.59
C ASN A 32 -10.24 1.91 -9.36
N GLY A 33 -11.56 1.72 -9.49
CA GLY A 33 -12.36 0.90 -8.59
C GLY A 33 -12.40 1.39 -7.14
N ALA A 34 -12.49 0.44 -6.21
CA ALA A 34 -12.62 0.71 -4.78
C ALA A 34 -11.38 1.43 -4.20
N HIS A 35 -10.18 1.15 -4.73
CA HIS A 35 -8.97 1.79 -4.27
C HIS A 35 -9.02 3.30 -4.52
N LEU A 36 -9.32 3.74 -5.75
CA LEU A 36 -9.42 5.18 -6.05
C LEU A 36 -10.47 5.88 -5.17
N LYS A 37 -11.59 5.22 -4.89
CA LYS A 37 -12.68 5.78 -4.07
C LYS A 37 -12.26 5.99 -2.62
N VAL A 38 -11.58 5.02 -2.01
CA VAL A 38 -11.19 5.10 -0.59
C VAL A 38 -10.07 6.12 -0.35
N MET A 39 -9.22 6.39 -1.35
CA MET A 39 -8.15 7.41 -1.23
C MET A 39 -8.68 8.80 -0.87
N GLN A 40 -9.93 9.12 -1.23
CA GLN A 40 -10.57 10.40 -0.90
C GLN A 40 -10.88 10.56 0.59
N TRP A 41 -10.88 9.47 1.36
CA TRP A 41 -11.17 9.48 2.80
C TRP A 41 -9.90 9.61 3.65
N CYS A 42 -8.73 9.36 3.06
CA CYS A 42 -7.46 9.43 3.74
C CYS A 42 -7.05 10.89 4.01
N ASN A 43 -6.55 11.15 5.22
CA ASN A 43 -5.84 12.38 5.56
C ASN A 43 -4.31 12.24 5.43
N GLN A 44 -3.82 11.00 5.30
CA GLN A 44 -2.44 10.65 5.01
C GLN A 44 -2.40 9.51 4.00
N ALA A 45 -1.51 9.60 3.01
CA ALA A 45 -1.18 8.48 2.15
C ALA A 45 0.19 8.69 1.49
N SER A 46 0.99 7.62 1.44
CA SER A 46 2.23 7.59 0.68
C SER A 46 2.35 6.28 -0.07
N VAL A 47 3.12 6.30 -1.15
CA VAL A 47 3.39 5.14 -1.98
C VAL A 47 4.86 5.14 -2.39
N VAL A 48 5.45 3.97 -2.32
CA VAL A 48 6.74 3.65 -2.94
C VAL A 48 6.54 2.40 -3.79
N HIS A 49 7.25 2.32 -4.92
CA HIS A 49 7.28 1.12 -5.74
C HIS A 49 8.69 0.95 -6.31
N TRP A 50 9.11 -0.29 -6.49
CA TRP A 50 10.40 -0.67 -7.06
C TRP A 50 10.25 -1.99 -7.81
N THR A 51 11.25 -2.33 -8.62
CA THR A 51 11.32 -3.61 -9.32
C THR A 51 12.09 -4.64 -8.50
N GLN A 52 11.65 -5.89 -8.54
CA GLN A 52 12.33 -7.01 -7.88
C GLN A 52 12.12 -8.30 -8.68
N VAL A 53 13.04 -9.26 -8.53
CA VAL A 53 12.98 -10.55 -9.22
C VAL A 53 12.03 -11.54 -8.53
N SER A 54 11.94 -11.47 -7.20
CA SER A 54 11.12 -12.40 -6.40
C SER A 54 9.65 -11.99 -6.39
N GLU A 55 8.74 -12.96 -6.33
CA GLU A 55 7.32 -12.72 -6.09
C GLU A 55 6.98 -12.53 -4.59
N ALA A 56 7.96 -12.76 -3.71
CA ALA A 56 7.79 -12.62 -2.27
C ALA A 56 7.47 -11.17 -1.88
N LEU A 57 6.54 -11.00 -0.95
CA LEU A 57 6.28 -9.70 -0.34
C LEU A 57 7.54 -9.21 0.40
N PRO A 58 7.84 -7.90 0.35
CA PRO A 58 8.84 -7.33 1.23
C PRO A 58 8.39 -7.46 2.69
N THR A 59 9.36 -7.45 3.61
CA THR A 59 9.02 -7.35 5.03
C THR A 59 8.44 -5.97 5.34
N VAL A 60 7.79 -5.85 6.49
CA VAL A 60 7.22 -4.58 6.96
C VAL A 60 8.31 -3.53 7.15
N GLU A 61 9.45 -3.94 7.67
CA GLU A 61 10.62 -3.10 7.94
C GLU A 61 11.20 -2.56 6.63
N GLN A 62 11.40 -3.43 5.64
CA GLN A 62 11.89 -3.02 4.31
C GLN A 62 10.92 -2.06 3.62
N ALA A 63 9.62 -2.35 3.69
CA ALA A 63 8.60 -1.49 3.10
C ALA A 63 8.54 -0.12 3.80
N HIS A 64 8.67 -0.09 5.13
CA HIS A 64 8.70 1.14 5.91
C HIS A 64 9.95 1.98 5.60
N GLU A 65 11.13 1.37 5.62
CA GLU A 65 12.40 2.04 5.31
C GLU A 65 12.33 2.74 3.94
N ARG A 66 11.90 2.00 2.90
CA ARG A 66 11.74 2.55 1.56
C ARG A 66 10.65 3.61 1.47
N MET A 67 9.56 3.47 2.22
CA MET A 67 8.50 4.49 2.25
C MET A 67 9.03 5.82 2.82
N VAL A 68 9.91 5.77 3.84
CA VAL A 68 10.50 6.96 4.45
C VAL A 68 11.54 7.61 3.53
N THR A 69 12.37 6.80 2.85
CA THR A 69 13.51 7.32 2.06
C THR A 69 13.13 7.66 0.61
N GLU A 70 12.31 6.83 -0.03
CA GLU A 70 11.99 6.90 -1.47
C GLU A 70 10.50 7.23 -1.72
N GLY A 71 9.68 7.22 -0.67
CA GLY A 71 8.23 7.34 -0.80
C GLY A 71 7.76 8.70 -1.30
N ARG A 72 6.75 8.65 -2.17
CA ARG A 72 6.04 9.83 -2.66
C ARG A 72 4.74 10.01 -1.89
N LEU A 73 4.42 11.24 -1.55
CA LEU A 73 3.09 11.57 -1.02
C LEU A 73 2.02 11.36 -2.09
N SER A 74 0.96 10.65 -1.74
CA SER A 74 -0.24 10.56 -2.56
C SER A 74 -1.09 11.80 -2.34
N LYS A 75 -1.77 12.28 -3.38
CA LYS A 75 -2.71 13.39 -3.26
C LYS A 75 -3.89 12.96 -2.39
N VAL A 76 -4.08 13.63 -1.25
CA VAL A 76 -5.21 13.44 -0.35
C VAL A 76 -6.08 14.69 -0.31
N LYS A 77 -7.36 14.54 0.04
CA LYS A 77 -8.33 15.65 0.04
C LYS A 77 -8.13 16.60 1.23
N TYR A 78 -7.77 16.06 2.39
CA TYR A 78 -7.60 16.83 3.63
C TYR A 78 -6.30 16.40 4.34
N PRO A 79 -5.13 16.88 3.90
CA PRO A 79 -3.84 16.50 4.49
C PRO A 79 -3.71 17.00 5.93
N ASN A 80 -3.22 16.16 6.84
CA ASN A 80 -2.83 16.61 8.19
C ASN A 80 -1.34 17.03 8.23
N LYS A 81 -0.87 17.48 9.39
CA LYS A 81 0.50 17.98 9.59
C LYS A 81 1.55 16.89 9.36
N GLU A 82 1.27 15.67 9.82
CA GLU A 82 2.17 14.51 9.70
C GLU A 82 2.38 14.11 8.23
N HIS A 83 1.33 14.14 7.41
CA HIS A 83 1.42 13.91 5.96
C HIS A 83 2.30 14.96 5.27
N LEU A 84 2.11 16.23 5.61
CA LEU A 84 2.92 17.34 5.06
C LEU A 84 4.39 17.24 5.49
N ALA A 85 4.63 16.76 6.72
CA ALA A 85 5.96 16.52 7.27
C ALA A 85 6.60 15.19 6.82
N LYS A 86 5.91 14.38 6.01
CA LYS A 86 6.34 13.03 5.59
C LYS A 86 6.67 12.09 6.76
N GLN A 87 5.90 12.19 7.84
CA GLN A 87 6.10 11.36 9.04
C GLN A 87 5.19 10.14 9.00
N PHE A 88 5.77 8.97 8.75
CA PHE A 88 5.06 7.69 8.71
C PHE A 88 5.63 6.76 9.78
N SER A 89 4.80 6.45 10.78
CA SER A 89 5.17 5.51 11.84
C SER A 89 5.41 4.11 11.28
N VAL A 90 6.36 3.39 11.88
CA VAL A 90 6.56 1.96 11.61
C VAL A 90 5.26 1.22 11.91
N PRO A 91 4.78 0.33 11.03
CA PRO A 91 3.56 -0.43 11.29
C PRO A 91 3.71 -1.28 12.54
N GLN A 92 2.72 -1.25 13.42
CA GLN A 92 2.66 -2.12 14.59
C GLN A 92 1.56 -3.18 14.39
N PRO A 93 1.83 -4.27 13.65
CA PRO A 93 0.82 -5.27 13.35
C PRO A 93 0.27 -5.88 14.65
N LYS A 94 -1.01 -5.63 14.94
CA LYS A 94 -1.76 -6.44 15.92
C LYS A 94 -2.04 -7.80 15.30
N LYS A 95 -2.10 -8.87 16.13
CA LYS A 95 -2.30 -10.27 15.68
C LYS A 95 -3.21 -10.39 14.44
N GLY A 96 -2.65 -10.92 13.35
CA GLY A 96 -3.36 -11.32 12.12
C GLY A 96 -3.19 -10.37 10.94
N ASN A 97 -2.11 -10.53 10.16
CA ASN A 97 -2.01 -9.93 8.82
C ASN A 97 -2.98 -10.65 7.87
N LEU A 98 -3.76 -9.89 7.09
CA LEU A 98 -4.62 -10.49 6.08
C LEU A 98 -3.80 -10.72 4.82
N VAL A 99 -3.48 -11.99 4.54
CA VAL A 99 -2.87 -12.36 3.26
C VAL A 99 -3.94 -12.24 2.16
N VAL A 100 -3.66 -11.41 1.17
CA VAL A 100 -4.52 -11.20 0.00
C VAL A 100 -3.88 -11.91 -1.17
N ARG A 101 -4.60 -12.87 -1.74
CA ARG A 101 -4.22 -13.51 -3.00
C ARG A 101 -5.20 -13.09 -4.10
N PRO A 102 -4.77 -13.05 -5.37
CA PRO A 102 -5.67 -12.82 -6.48
C PRO A 102 -6.77 -13.88 -6.43
N THR A 103 -8.02 -13.45 -6.48
CA THR A 103 -9.09 -14.37 -6.84
C THR A 103 -9.01 -14.57 -8.35
N SER A 104 -8.81 -15.81 -8.81
CA SER A 104 -9.00 -16.12 -10.22
C SER A 104 -10.43 -15.71 -10.58
N LYS A 105 -10.61 -14.64 -11.35
CA LYS A 105 -11.87 -14.47 -12.06
C LYS A 105 -11.94 -15.64 -13.03
N LYS A 106 -12.95 -16.50 -12.88
CA LYS A 106 -13.37 -17.35 -13.99
C LYS A 106 -13.79 -16.39 -15.09
N ASP A 107 -13.13 -16.51 -16.24
CA ASP A 107 -13.59 -15.90 -17.48
C ASP A 107 -15.06 -16.29 -17.67
N GLY A 108 -15.90 -15.28 -17.89
CA GLY A 108 -17.32 -15.43 -18.24
C GLY A 108 -17.52 -14.89 -19.64
#